data_AF-A0A7C3BRI9-F1
#
_entry.id   AF-A0A7C3BRI9-F1
#
_cell.length_a   1.000
_cell.length_b   1.000
_cell.length_c   1.000
_cell.angle_alpha   90.00
_cell.angle_beta   90.00
_cell.angle_gamma   90.00
#
_symmetry.space_group_name_H-M   'P 1'
#
loop_
_entity.id
_entity.type
_entity.pdbx_description
1 polymer ?
#
loop_
_entity_poly.entity_id
_entity_poly.type
_entity_poly.pdbx_seq_one_letter_code
_entity_poly.pdbx_strand_id
1 'polypeptide(L)'
;MRRFEESYLEFRFGEQWQPIIDFDEHPDYKKLTKTIKGSKGVDFVGVFRDELNAREKLYLIEVKNFRNYRTQNKKRLSSGELAVELGQKVRVSLACILSAYRTGDSQTWQPFLEMLVDRDSWLGVVLWLEQDYPQGRDRHHKVRDQHRKATLSTRTKEYKKKLRWVTSRVLVCDHRSSQLRGLEVRNLPQSQVD
;
A
#
# COMPACT_ATOMS: atom_id res chain seq x y z
N MET A 1 -7.33 -16.98 -7.18
CA MET A 1 -6.24 -16.31 -6.41
C MET A 1 -5.24 -15.67 -7.38
N ARG A 2 -4.78 -14.43 -7.14
CA ARG A 2 -3.76 -13.74 -7.94
C ARG A 2 -2.49 -13.51 -7.10
N ARG A 3 -1.32 -13.66 -7.71
CA ARG A 3 -0.01 -13.61 -7.03
C ARG A 3 0.87 -12.52 -7.63
N PHE A 4 1.50 -11.72 -6.77
CA PHE A 4 2.48 -10.71 -7.13
C PHE A 4 3.70 -10.83 -6.21
N GLU A 5 4.88 -10.45 -6.71
CA GLU A 5 6.09 -10.37 -5.91
C GLU A 5 6.55 -8.92 -5.90
N GLU A 6 6.74 -8.36 -4.70
CA GLU A 6 7.19 -6.98 -4.54
C GLU A 6 8.12 -6.87 -3.33
N SER A 7 9.28 -6.25 -3.50
CA SER A 7 10.23 -5.99 -2.41
C SER A 7 10.58 -7.23 -1.55
N TYR A 8 10.82 -8.40 -2.16
CA TYR A 8 11.06 -9.70 -1.47
C TYR A 8 9.89 -10.16 -0.59
N LEU A 9 8.69 -9.79 -0.97
CA LEU A 9 7.43 -10.27 -0.39
C LEU A 9 6.60 -10.85 -1.51
N GLU A 10 5.88 -11.92 -1.22
CA GLU A 10 4.87 -12.44 -2.11
C GLU A 10 3.49 -12.11 -1.56
N PHE A 11 2.71 -11.42 -2.36
CA PHE A 11 1.33 -11.07 -2.10
C PHE A 11 0.41 -12.03 -2.85
N ARG A 12 -0.50 -12.69 -2.13
CA ARG A 12 -1.54 -13.54 -2.70
C ARG A 12 -2.91 -12.96 -2.39
N PHE A 13 -3.55 -12.41 -3.41
CA PHE A 13 -4.89 -11.85 -3.32
C PHE A 13 -5.93 -12.95 -3.63
N GLY A 14 -6.87 -13.14 -2.72
CA GLY A 14 -8.01 -14.02 -2.87
C GLY A 14 -8.98 -13.53 -3.95
N GLU A 15 -10.00 -14.32 -4.24
CA GLU A 15 -10.95 -14.05 -5.35
C GLU A 15 -11.84 -12.83 -5.11
N GLN A 16 -11.99 -12.42 -3.84
CA GLN A 16 -12.69 -11.19 -3.45
C GLN A 16 -12.00 -9.91 -3.95
N TRP A 17 -10.72 -10.01 -4.35
CA TRP A 17 -9.94 -8.90 -4.90
C TRP A 17 -10.07 -8.87 -6.42
N GLN A 18 -11.08 -8.18 -6.92
CA GLN A 18 -11.33 -8.08 -8.35
C GLN A 18 -11.98 -6.74 -8.73
N PRO A 19 -11.35 -5.95 -9.62
CA PRO A 19 -10.00 -6.13 -10.17
C PRO A 19 -8.88 -5.85 -9.14
N ILE A 20 -7.70 -6.47 -9.31
CA ILE A 20 -6.44 -6.13 -8.62
C ILE A 20 -5.32 -6.06 -9.68
N ILE A 21 -4.55 -4.97 -9.66
CA ILE A 21 -3.54 -4.63 -10.66
C ILE A 21 -2.20 -4.36 -9.98
N ASP A 22 -1.15 -4.91 -10.58
CA ASP A 22 0.24 -4.49 -10.40
C ASP A 22 0.46 -3.14 -11.08
N PHE A 23 0.32 -2.08 -10.30
CA PHE A 23 0.05 -0.74 -10.80
C PHE A 23 1.29 -0.12 -11.42
N ASP A 24 2.44 -0.23 -10.77
CA ASP A 24 3.68 0.35 -11.27
C ASP A 24 4.31 -0.47 -12.41
N GLU A 25 3.87 -1.72 -12.57
CA GLU A 25 4.20 -2.55 -13.71
C GLU A 25 3.25 -2.39 -14.91
N HIS A 26 2.08 -1.77 -14.73
CA HIS A 26 1.08 -1.62 -15.79
C HIS A 26 1.57 -0.71 -16.95
N PRO A 27 1.30 -1.05 -18.24
CA PRO A 27 1.74 -0.25 -19.39
C PRO A 27 1.38 1.24 -19.35
N ASP A 28 0.16 1.58 -18.93
CA ASP A 28 -0.28 2.98 -18.83
C ASP A 28 0.49 3.78 -17.77
N TYR A 29 0.83 3.17 -16.64
CA TYR A 29 1.69 3.81 -15.65
C TYR A 29 3.13 3.95 -16.19
N LYS A 30 3.66 2.90 -16.84
CA LYS A 30 4.98 2.95 -17.50
C LYS A 30 5.05 4.04 -18.57
N LYS A 31 3.95 4.30 -19.28
CA LYS A 31 3.83 5.41 -20.23
C LYS A 31 3.93 6.76 -19.49
N LEU A 32 3.20 6.93 -18.39
CA LEU A 32 3.27 8.15 -17.57
C LEU A 32 4.70 8.42 -17.06
N THR A 33 5.37 7.41 -16.50
CA THR A 33 6.71 7.58 -15.91
C THR A 33 7.80 7.82 -16.95
N LYS A 34 7.64 7.29 -18.18
CA LYS A 34 8.52 7.61 -19.32
C LYS A 34 8.39 9.08 -19.74
N THR A 35 7.19 9.64 -19.71
CA THR A 35 6.94 11.03 -20.13
C THR A 35 7.24 12.02 -19.01
N ILE A 36 6.81 11.73 -17.78
CA ILE A 36 6.98 12.59 -16.60
C ILE A 36 7.96 11.91 -15.64
N LYS A 37 9.25 12.15 -15.89
CA LYS A 37 10.34 11.58 -15.09
C LYS A 37 10.19 11.93 -13.61
N GLY A 38 10.55 10.98 -12.74
CA GLY A 38 10.45 11.13 -11.28
C GLY A 38 9.05 10.86 -10.71
N SER A 39 8.05 10.59 -11.56
CA SER A 39 6.75 10.10 -11.12
C SER A 39 6.91 8.73 -10.46
N LYS A 40 6.27 8.56 -9.30
CA LYS A 40 6.19 7.29 -8.60
C LYS A 40 4.74 7.08 -8.18
N GLY A 41 4.16 5.93 -8.52
CA GLY A 41 2.85 5.49 -8.08
C GLY A 41 2.95 4.53 -6.91
N VAL A 42 1.80 4.12 -6.38
CA VAL A 42 1.68 2.95 -5.50
C VAL A 42 1.96 1.66 -6.28
N ASP A 43 2.23 0.57 -5.58
CA ASP A 43 2.59 -0.70 -6.22
C ASP A 43 1.34 -1.50 -6.64
N PHE A 44 0.25 -1.48 -5.86
CA PHE A 44 -1.01 -2.12 -6.26
C PHE A 44 -2.23 -1.21 -6.17
N VAL A 45 -3.20 -1.46 -7.05
CA VAL A 45 -4.55 -0.90 -6.97
C VAL A 45 -5.56 -2.02 -7.09
N GLY A 46 -6.50 -2.10 -6.15
CA GLY A 46 -7.46 -3.19 -6.11
C GLY A 46 -8.81 -2.85 -5.51
N VAL A 47 -9.83 -3.53 -5.98
CA VAL A 47 -11.18 -3.50 -5.43
C VAL A 47 -11.41 -4.78 -4.63
N PHE A 48 -11.77 -4.62 -3.37
CA PHE A 48 -12.15 -5.72 -2.49
C PHE A 48 -13.66 -5.74 -2.32
N ARG A 49 -14.28 -6.89 -2.59
CA ARG A 49 -15.71 -7.12 -2.35
C ARG A 49 -15.92 -7.77 -0.98
N ASP A 50 -16.54 -7.02 -0.08
CA ASP A 50 -16.83 -7.49 1.27
C ASP A 50 -18.14 -8.30 1.29
N GLU A 51 -18.03 -9.63 1.36
CA GLU A 51 -19.18 -10.55 1.35
C GLU A 51 -20.21 -10.27 2.46
N LEU A 52 -19.80 -9.66 3.58
CA LEU A 52 -20.71 -9.44 4.72
C LEU A 52 -21.68 -8.29 4.51
N ASN A 53 -21.33 -7.32 3.66
CA ASN A 53 -22.16 -6.12 3.41
C ASN A 53 -22.34 -5.81 1.93
N ALA A 54 -21.85 -6.69 1.06
CA ALA A 54 -21.86 -6.56 -0.40
C ALA A 54 -21.29 -5.22 -0.93
N ARG A 55 -20.46 -4.53 -0.14
CA ARG A 55 -19.84 -3.27 -0.55
C ARG A 55 -18.45 -3.51 -1.10
N GLU A 56 -18.16 -2.78 -2.17
CA GLU A 56 -16.83 -2.71 -2.75
C GLU A 56 -16.00 -1.65 -2.03
N LYS A 57 -14.71 -1.94 -1.90
CA LYS A 57 -13.73 -1.08 -1.26
C LYS A 57 -12.53 -0.94 -2.17
N LEU A 58 -12.26 0.28 -2.62
CA LEU A 58 -11.08 0.60 -3.40
C LEU A 58 -9.88 0.77 -2.48
N TYR A 59 -8.77 0.13 -2.83
CA TYR A 59 -7.50 0.24 -2.12
C TYR A 59 -6.37 0.68 -3.06
N LEU A 60 -5.60 1.66 -2.60
CA LEU A 60 -4.26 1.99 -3.12
C LEU A 60 -3.22 1.43 -2.14
N ILE A 61 -2.33 0.55 -2.59
CA ILE A 61 -1.42 -0.20 -1.72
C ILE A 61 0.02 0.09 -2.10
N GLU A 62 0.75 0.68 -1.15
CA GLU A 62 2.20 0.89 -1.23
C GLU A 62 2.92 -0.10 -0.32
N VAL A 63 3.98 -0.72 -0.82
CA VAL A 63 4.83 -1.70 -0.16
C VAL A 63 6.19 -1.07 0.16
N LYS A 64 6.61 -1.25 1.41
CA LYS A 64 7.96 -0.93 1.87
C LYS A 64 8.48 -2.07 2.71
N ASN A 65 9.56 -2.68 2.23
CA ASN A 65 10.31 -3.65 2.99
C ASN A 65 11.61 -3.05 3.53
N PHE A 66 11.62 -2.75 4.83
CA PHE A 66 12.79 -2.25 5.58
C PHE A 66 13.43 -3.33 6.47
N ARG A 67 13.06 -4.61 6.31
CA ARG A 67 13.78 -5.73 6.96
C ARG A 67 15.27 -5.66 6.61
N ASN A 68 16.13 -5.95 7.59
CA ASN A 68 17.59 -5.86 7.55
C ASN A 68 18.17 -4.45 7.38
N TYR A 69 17.34 -3.41 7.19
CA TYR A 69 17.78 -2.02 7.01
C TYR A 69 17.22 -1.05 8.05
N ARG A 70 16.97 -1.54 9.26
CA ARG A 70 16.32 -0.76 10.32
C ARG A 70 17.11 0.49 10.70
N THR A 71 18.43 0.40 10.81
CA THR A 71 19.27 1.53 11.23
C THR A 71 19.28 2.63 10.18
N GLN A 72 19.39 2.28 8.89
CA GLN A 72 19.35 3.27 7.80
C GLN A 72 17.97 3.94 7.69
N ASN A 73 16.88 3.20 7.90
CA ASN A 73 15.52 3.73 7.74
C ASN A 73 14.95 4.41 9.00
N LYS A 74 15.67 4.41 10.13
CA LYS A 74 15.19 5.00 11.40
C LYS A 74 14.75 6.46 11.22
N LYS A 75 15.54 7.27 10.49
CA LYS A 75 15.23 8.67 10.23
C LYS A 75 13.95 8.82 9.39
N ARG A 76 13.84 8.08 8.28
CA ARG A 76 12.66 8.10 7.38
C ARG A 76 11.37 7.72 8.11
N LEU A 77 11.47 6.78 9.06
CA LEU A 77 10.37 6.32 9.89
C LEU A 77 9.93 7.32 10.97
N SER A 78 10.81 8.25 11.37
CA SER A 78 10.53 9.25 12.41
C SER A 78 10.33 10.67 11.88
N SER A 79 10.83 11.00 10.69
CA SER A 79 10.81 12.37 10.14
C SER A 79 9.53 12.74 9.38
N GLY A 80 8.62 11.78 9.17
CA GLY A 80 7.42 11.97 8.35
C GLY A 80 7.68 11.98 6.84
N GLU A 81 8.94 11.80 6.40
CA GLU A 81 9.32 11.68 4.98
C GLU A 81 8.50 10.57 4.28
N LEU A 82 8.34 9.41 4.92
CA LEU A 82 7.56 8.32 4.35
C LEU A 82 6.07 8.69 4.16
N ALA A 83 5.54 9.59 4.99
CA ALA A 83 4.16 10.06 4.84
C ALA A 83 4.00 11.04 3.67
N VAL A 84 5.03 11.85 3.42
CA VAL A 84 5.10 12.71 2.23
C VAL A 84 5.25 11.84 0.97
N GLU A 85 6.13 10.86 0.99
CA GLU A 85 6.33 9.90 -0.12
C GLU A 85 5.03 9.18 -0.48
N LEU A 86 4.33 8.62 0.51
CA LEU A 86 3.03 7.97 0.30
C LEU A 86 1.99 8.93 -0.30
N GLY A 87 1.90 10.16 0.22
CA GLY A 87 0.98 11.17 -0.30
C GLY A 87 1.28 11.54 -1.76
N GLN A 88 2.57 11.66 -2.11
CA GLN A 88 3.01 11.91 -3.48
C GLN A 88 2.65 10.74 -4.40
N LYS A 89 2.89 9.50 -3.96
CA LYS A 89 2.54 8.29 -4.71
C LYS A 89 1.05 8.18 -4.97
N VAL A 90 0.22 8.40 -3.94
CA VAL A 90 -1.25 8.43 -4.10
C VAL A 90 -1.68 9.48 -5.11
N ARG A 91 -1.13 10.71 -5.03
CA ARG A 91 -1.45 11.78 -5.99
C ARG A 91 -1.15 11.37 -7.44
N VAL A 92 0.02 10.77 -7.68
CA VAL A 92 0.41 10.30 -9.02
C VAL A 92 -0.48 9.16 -9.48
N SER A 93 -0.80 8.20 -8.61
CA SER A 93 -1.67 7.07 -8.97
C SER A 93 -3.07 7.51 -9.37
N LEU A 94 -3.67 8.46 -8.64
CA LEU A 94 -4.98 9.01 -9.01
C LEU A 94 -4.95 9.73 -10.35
N ALA A 95 -3.93 10.56 -10.59
CA ALA A 95 -3.76 11.24 -11.87
C ALA A 95 -3.57 10.25 -13.02
N CYS A 96 -2.80 9.19 -12.78
CA CYS A 96 -2.57 8.12 -13.74
C CYS A 96 -3.87 7.38 -14.07
N ILE A 97 -4.66 6.93 -13.08
CA ILE A 97 -5.94 6.23 -13.31
C ILE A 97 -6.86 7.08 -14.20
N LEU A 98 -7.01 8.37 -13.87
CA LEU A 98 -7.81 9.29 -14.68
C LEU A 98 -7.27 9.42 -16.11
N SER A 99 -5.96 9.63 -16.26
CA SER A 99 -5.35 9.82 -17.58
C SER A 99 -5.37 8.56 -18.44
N ALA A 100 -5.23 7.39 -17.80
CA ALA A 100 -5.22 6.09 -18.44
C ALA A 100 -6.63 5.69 -18.87
N TYR A 101 -7.65 6.01 -18.06
CA TYR A 101 -9.04 5.89 -18.50
C TYR A 101 -9.31 6.74 -19.77
N ARG A 102 -8.74 7.95 -19.83
CA ARG A 102 -8.95 8.88 -20.95
C ARG A 102 -8.17 8.50 -22.22
N THR A 103 -6.98 7.92 -22.11
CA THR A 103 -6.01 7.82 -23.22
C THR A 103 -5.30 6.47 -23.35
N GLY A 104 -5.63 5.52 -22.49
CA GLY A 104 -5.07 4.16 -22.41
C GLY A 104 -6.17 3.12 -22.41
N ASP A 105 -6.03 2.10 -21.58
CA ASP A 105 -7.02 1.01 -21.46
C ASP A 105 -8.21 1.41 -20.58
N SER A 106 -9.18 2.10 -21.18
CA SER A 106 -10.37 2.59 -20.47
C SER A 106 -11.14 1.47 -19.75
N GLN A 107 -11.24 0.28 -20.34
CA GLN A 107 -11.99 -0.84 -19.77
C GLN A 107 -11.35 -1.34 -18.46
N THR A 108 -10.02 -1.43 -18.42
CA THR A 108 -9.27 -1.81 -17.21
C THR A 108 -9.43 -0.75 -16.11
N TRP A 109 -9.41 0.53 -16.46
CA TRP A 109 -9.42 1.61 -15.47
C TRP A 109 -10.81 2.05 -14.99
N GLN A 110 -11.86 1.75 -15.76
CA GLN A 110 -13.23 2.18 -15.49
C GLN A 110 -13.70 1.82 -14.07
N PRO A 111 -13.55 0.58 -13.56
CA PRO A 111 -14.06 0.24 -12.22
C PRO A 111 -13.40 1.06 -11.11
N PHE A 112 -12.11 1.39 -11.25
CA PHE A 112 -11.43 2.23 -10.27
C PHE A 112 -11.86 3.69 -10.38
N LEU A 113 -12.01 4.21 -11.60
CA LEU A 113 -12.42 5.59 -11.80
C LEU A 113 -13.84 5.84 -11.27
N GLU A 114 -14.79 4.94 -11.54
CA GLU A 114 -16.16 5.03 -11.03
C GLU A 114 -16.19 5.14 -9.50
N MET A 115 -15.42 4.29 -8.80
CA MET A 115 -15.29 4.37 -7.35
C MET A 115 -14.56 5.61 -6.84
N LEU A 116 -13.66 6.21 -7.64
CA LEU A 116 -12.93 7.42 -7.27
C LEU A 116 -13.78 8.69 -7.38
N VAL A 117 -14.70 8.74 -8.35
CA VAL A 117 -15.56 9.90 -8.58
C VAL A 117 -16.86 9.85 -7.78
N ASP A 118 -17.29 8.66 -7.38
CA ASP A 118 -18.39 8.47 -6.44
C ASP A 118 -17.97 8.88 -5.01
N ARG A 119 -18.69 9.83 -4.42
CA ARG A 119 -18.40 10.36 -3.08
C ARG A 119 -18.72 9.39 -1.95
N ASP A 120 -19.64 8.46 -2.18
CA ASP A 120 -20.07 7.49 -1.18
C ASP A 120 -19.21 6.21 -1.21
N SER A 121 -18.46 6.03 -2.29
CA SER A 121 -17.52 4.93 -2.46
C SER A 121 -16.41 4.93 -1.41
N TRP A 122 -16.07 3.74 -0.96
CA TRP A 122 -15.05 3.56 0.06
C TRP A 122 -13.66 3.52 -0.59
N LEU A 123 -12.82 4.50 -0.25
CA LEU A 123 -11.40 4.55 -0.66
C LEU A 123 -10.47 4.44 0.54
N GLY A 124 -9.62 3.42 0.54
CA GLY A 124 -8.54 3.21 1.51
C GLY A 124 -7.16 3.33 0.90
N VAL A 125 -6.21 3.83 1.69
CA VAL A 125 -4.79 3.80 1.36
C VAL A 125 -4.08 2.89 2.34
N VAL A 126 -3.26 1.98 1.84
CA VAL A 126 -2.51 1.00 2.63
C VAL A 126 -1.03 1.27 2.42
N LEU A 127 -0.32 1.40 3.54
CA LEU A 127 1.12 1.24 3.57
C LEU A 127 1.42 -0.14 4.16
N TRP A 128 1.84 -1.08 3.33
CA TRP A 128 2.43 -2.34 3.78
C TRP A 128 3.88 -2.09 4.19
N LEU A 129 4.17 -2.12 5.49
CA LEU A 129 5.47 -1.77 6.05
C LEU A 129 6.08 -2.96 6.79
N GLU A 130 6.93 -3.70 6.10
CA GLU A 130 7.78 -4.71 6.74
C GLU A 130 8.99 -4.05 7.38
N GLN A 131 9.20 -4.29 8.67
CA GLN A 131 10.34 -3.73 9.41
C GLN A 131 10.75 -4.65 10.54
N ASP A 132 12.04 -4.63 10.86
CA ASP A 132 12.52 -5.27 12.07
C ASP A 132 12.17 -4.43 13.29
N TYR A 133 11.58 -5.07 14.29
CA TYR A 133 11.36 -4.46 15.58
C TYR A 133 12.53 -4.83 16.51
N PRO A 134 12.98 -3.89 17.36
CA PRO A 134 14.04 -4.18 18.33
C PRO A 134 13.71 -5.46 19.10
N GLN A 135 14.68 -6.36 19.16
CA GLN A 135 14.75 -7.32 20.25
C GLN A 135 15.16 -6.53 21.48
N GLY A 136 14.18 -5.92 22.17
CA GLY A 136 14.41 -5.39 23.51
C GLY A 136 14.84 -6.52 24.45
N ARG A 137 15.48 -6.18 25.56
CA ARG A 137 15.81 -7.14 26.64
C ARG A 137 14.56 -7.76 27.30
N ASP A 138 13.37 -7.32 26.90
CA ASP A 138 12.09 -7.80 27.38
C ASP A 138 11.76 -9.16 26.79
N ARG A 139 11.86 -10.19 27.63
CA ARG A 139 11.55 -11.59 27.30
C ARG A 139 10.06 -11.84 27.00
N HIS A 140 9.19 -10.82 27.10
CA HIS A 140 7.75 -10.96 26.96
C HIS A 140 7.22 -10.45 25.62
N HIS A 141 6.78 -11.38 24.76
CA HIS A 141 6.19 -11.14 23.45
C HIS A 141 5.04 -10.11 23.46
N LYS A 142 4.19 -10.11 24.50
CA LYS A 142 3.03 -9.21 24.60
C LYS A 142 3.42 -7.72 24.67
N VAL A 143 4.47 -7.39 25.42
CA VAL A 143 4.95 -6.00 25.57
C VAL A 143 5.50 -5.49 24.24
N ARG A 144 6.23 -6.35 23.50
CA ARG A 144 6.78 -6.03 22.18
C ARG A 144 5.69 -5.72 21.16
N ASP A 145 4.62 -6.53 21.13
CA ASP A 145 3.47 -6.28 20.27
C ASP A 145 2.74 -4.97 20.62
N GLN A 146 2.64 -4.63 21.90
CA GLN A 146 2.02 -3.39 22.34
C GLN A 146 2.82 -2.16 21.90
N HIS A 147 4.15 -2.16 22.07
CA HIS A 147 5.01 -1.08 21.58
C HIS A 147 4.98 -0.94 20.06
N ARG A 148 4.95 -2.06 19.34
CA ARG A 148 4.75 -2.08 17.89
C ARG A 148 3.45 -1.40 17.49
N LYS A 149 2.31 -1.84 18.06
CA LYS A 149 0.99 -1.29 17.79
C LYS A 149 0.92 0.21 18.08
N ALA A 150 1.49 0.65 19.21
CA ALA A 150 1.55 2.07 19.56
C ALA A 150 2.35 2.88 18.53
N THR A 151 3.52 2.37 18.11
CA THR A 151 4.36 3.02 17.08
C THR A 151 3.62 3.13 15.74
N LEU A 152 2.97 2.06 15.29
CA LEU A 152 2.18 2.06 14.05
C LEU A 152 0.99 3.03 14.15
N SER A 153 0.32 3.10 15.29
CA SER A 153 -0.79 4.03 15.53
C SER A 153 -0.36 5.49 15.41
N THR A 154 0.76 5.87 16.04
CA THR A 154 1.30 7.23 15.94
C THR A 154 1.65 7.59 14.50
N ARG A 155 2.33 6.69 13.76
CA ARG A 155 2.65 6.92 12.35
C ARG A 155 1.40 7.03 11.47
N THR A 156 0.39 6.22 11.75
CA THR A 156 -0.91 6.27 11.06
C THR A 156 -1.54 7.66 11.11
N LYS A 157 -1.40 8.39 12.24
CA LYS A 157 -1.91 9.78 12.34
C LYS A 157 -1.23 10.72 11.35
N GLU A 158 0.09 10.60 11.18
CA GLU A 158 0.85 11.41 10.22
C GLU A 158 0.49 11.06 8.77
N TYR A 159 0.34 9.77 8.44
CA TYR A 159 -0.12 9.36 7.10
C TYR A 159 -1.51 9.91 6.80
N LYS A 160 -2.45 9.78 7.74
CA LYS A 160 -3.80 10.35 7.60
C LYS A 160 -3.72 11.84 7.35
N LYS A 161 -2.92 12.59 8.11
CA LYS A 161 -2.74 14.05 7.94
C LYS A 161 -2.31 14.43 6.52
N LYS A 162 -1.40 13.66 5.90
CA LYS A 162 -0.93 13.92 4.53
C LYS A 162 -1.91 13.49 3.44
N LEU A 163 -2.83 12.58 3.75
CA LEU A 163 -3.82 12.03 2.80
C LEU A 163 -5.24 12.60 2.96
N ARG A 164 -5.49 13.45 3.97
CA ARG A 164 -6.83 14.03 4.25
C ARG A 164 -7.51 14.71 3.06
N TRP A 165 -6.74 15.18 2.09
CA TRP A 165 -7.27 15.81 0.88
C TRP A 165 -7.99 14.81 -0.05
N VAL A 166 -7.78 13.50 0.12
CA VAL A 166 -8.44 12.44 -0.64
C VAL A 166 -9.15 11.41 0.24
N THR A 167 -8.53 10.95 1.33
CA THR A 167 -9.18 10.02 2.26
C THR A 167 -8.57 10.09 3.66
N SER A 168 -9.39 9.83 4.68
CA SER A 168 -8.94 9.62 6.06
C SER A 168 -8.69 8.14 6.39
N ARG A 169 -9.02 7.23 5.46
CA ARG A 169 -8.98 5.78 5.65
C ARG A 169 -7.61 5.24 5.28
N VAL A 170 -6.64 5.46 6.16
CA VAL A 170 -5.26 4.98 5.99
C VAL A 170 -4.99 3.83 6.94
N LEU A 171 -4.45 2.73 6.39
CA LEU A 171 -4.02 1.55 7.11
C LEU A 171 -2.50 1.40 6.99
N VAL A 172 -1.87 0.94 8.07
CA VAL A 172 -0.47 0.51 8.06
C VAL A 172 -0.44 -0.95 8.46
N CYS A 173 -0.07 -1.80 7.51
CA CYS A 173 -0.13 -3.26 7.63
C CYS A 173 1.28 -3.86 7.61
N ASP A 174 1.42 -5.05 8.16
CA ASP A 174 2.58 -5.93 8.03
C ASP A 174 2.08 -7.39 8.07
N HIS A 175 2.94 -8.37 7.79
CA HIS A 175 2.57 -9.79 7.78
C HIS A 175 2.04 -10.30 9.14
N ARG A 176 2.33 -9.60 10.24
CA ARG A 176 1.92 -10.00 11.60
C ARG A 176 0.57 -9.44 12.03
N SER A 177 0.14 -8.35 11.40
CA SER A 177 -1.15 -7.72 11.70
C SER A 177 -1.86 -7.23 10.45
N SER A 178 -1.78 -8.00 9.36
CA SER A 178 -2.54 -7.68 8.16
C SER A 178 -4.01 -7.53 8.53
N GLN A 179 -4.55 -6.35 8.25
CA GLN A 179 -5.97 -6.04 8.41
C GLN A 179 -6.74 -6.19 7.08
N LEU A 180 -6.02 -6.56 6.02
CA LEU A 180 -6.60 -6.74 4.69
C LEU A 180 -7.11 -8.17 4.55
N ARG A 181 -8.44 -8.31 4.54
CA ARG A 181 -9.11 -9.59 4.33
C ARG A 181 -8.80 -10.14 2.93
N GLY A 182 -8.72 -11.46 2.83
CA GLY A 182 -8.43 -12.14 1.56
C GLY A 182 -7.04 -11.82 0.99
N LEU A 183 -6.13 -11.25 1.78
CA LEU A 183 -4.73 -11.03 1.38
C LEU A 183 -3.81 -11.84 2.29
N GLU A 184 -3.05 -12.74 1.69
CA GLU A 184 -1.95 -13.45 2.34
C GLU A 184 -0.62 -12.87 1.86
N VAL A 185 0.32 -12.67 2.77
CA VAL A 185 1.66 -12.18 2.43
C VAL A 185 2.71 -13.04 3.12
N ARG A 186 3.72 -13.46 2.36
CA ARG A 186 4.86 -14.20 2.89
C ARG A 186 6.18 -13.54 2.53
N ASN A 187 7.15 -13.70 3.42
CA ASN A 187 8.52 -13.28 3.16
C ASN A 187 9.17 -14.21 2.15
N LEU A 188 9.76 -13.64 1.11
CA LEU A 188 10.68 -14.36 0.22
C LEU A 188 12.11 -14.26 0.78
N PRO A 189 12.99 -15.22 0.44
CA PRO A 189 14.42 -15.10 0.74
C PRO A 189 14.98 -13.81 0.13
N GLN A 190 15.66 -13.01 0.95
CA GLN A 190 16.54 -11.98 0.41
C GLN A 190 17.83 -12.70 0.05
N SER A 191 18.17 -12.78 -1.24
CA SER A 191 19.51 -13.18 -1.65
C SER A 191 20.48 -12.30 -0.86
N GLN A 192 21.38 -12.91 -0.08
CA GLN A 192 22.53 -12.17 0.43
C GLN A 192 23.28 -11.72 -0.82
N VAL A 193 23.24 -10.42 -1.09
CA VAL A 193 24.17 -9.81 -2.03
C VAL A 193 25.49 -9.81 -1.29
N ASP A 194 26.39 -10.70 -1.71
CA ASP A 194 27.80 -10.67 -1.33
C ASP A 194 28.44 -9.32 -1.70
#